data_AF-A0A3Q8VGK6-F1
#
_entry.id   AF-A0A3Q8VGK6-F1
#
_cell.length_a   1.000
_cell.length_b   1.000
_cell.length_c   1.000
_cell.angle_alpha   90.00
_cell.angle_beta   90.00
_cell.angle_gamma   90.00
#
_symmetry.space_group_name_H-M   'P 1'
#
loop_
_entity.id
_entity.type
_entity.pdbx_description
1 polymer ?
#
loop_
_entity_poly.entity_id
_entity_poly.type
_entity_poly.pdbx_seq_one_letter_code
_entity_poly.pdbx_strand_id
1 'polypeptide(L)' 'MSFRATVRAERLRFAEEPRTAVRFPGTGERESLSHSHRDHLPEKVAPGRDYHDVTVDYRLRTRLLGPPDRTP' A
#
# COMPACT_ATOMS: atom_id res chain seq x y z
N MET A 1 -8.12 -1.80 -13.38
CA MET A 1 -8.26 -0.62 -12.51
C MET A 1 -6.89 -0.22 -11.99
N SER A 2 -6.64 1.08 -11.77
CA SER A 2 -5.41 1.56 -11.12
C SER A 2 -5.72 2.58 -10.04
N PHE A 3 -4.99 2.52 -8.93
CA PHE A 3 -5.04 3.45 -7.82
C PHE A 3 -3.64 4.02 -7.56
N ARG A 4 -3.57 5.31 -7.21
CA ARG A 4 -2.34 6.00 -6.84
C ARG A 4 -2.60 6.83 -5.59
N ALA A 5 -1.65 6.85 -4.69
CA ALA A 5 -1.66 7.71 -3.51
C ALA A 5 -0.26 8.22 -3.23
N THR A 6 -0.17 9.42 -2.66
CA THR A 6 1.08 9.98 -2.18
C THR A 6 0.89 10.41 -0.73
N VAL A 7 1.79 9.99 0.14
CA VAL A 7 1.85 10.42 1.54
C VAL A 7 3.09 11.29 1.71
N ARG A 8 2.93 12.44 2.36
CA ARG A 8 4.03 13.34 2.72
C ARG A 8 3.98 13.63 4.21
N ALA A 9 5.13 13.59 4.86
CA ALA A 9 5.27 13.93 6.27
C ALA A 9 6.63 14.59 6.54
N GLU A 10 6.62 15.74 7.22
CA GLU A 10 7.84 16.40 7.68
C GLU A 10 8.52 15.60 8.81
N ARG A 11 7.71 14.99 9.68
CA ARG A 11 8.17 14.08 10.72
C ARG A 11 7.20 12.91 10.90
N LEU A 12 7.75 11.70 10.89
CA LEU A 12 7.01 10.46 11.08
C LEU A 12 7.73 9.58 12.11
N ARG A 13 6.97 9.07 13.08
CA ARG A 13 7.47 8.13 14.09
C ARG A 13 6.49 6.99 14.26
N PHE A 14 6.98 5.78 14.11
CA PHE A 14 6.20 4.57 14.34
C PHE A 14 6.36 4.13 15.80
N ALA A 15 5.25 4.01 16.52
CA ALA A 15 5.27 3.46 17.89
C ALA A 15 5.61 1.96 17.87
N GLU A 16 5.10 1.24 16.87
CA GLU A 16 5.36 -0.17 16.58
C GLU A 16 5.54 -0.36 15.06
N GLU A 17 6.13 -1.49 14.65
CA GLU A 17 6.30 -1.78 13.23
C GLU A 17 4.92 -1.93 12.53
N PRO A 18 4.64 -1.15 11.48
CA PRO A 18 3.33 -1.14 10.83
C PRO A 18 3.11 -2.43 10.04
N ARG A 19 1.94 -3.07 10.26
CA ARG A 19 1.48 -4.19 9.44
C ARG A 19 0.61 -3.66 8.31
N THR A 20 1.04 -3.89 7.07
CA THR A 20 0.31 -3.40 5.88
C THR A 20 -0.27 -4.56 5.08
N ALA A 21 -1.48 -4.38 4.54
CA ALA A 21 -2.12 -5.36 3.68
C ALA A 21 -3.03 -4.65 2.67
N VAL A 22 -3.08 -5.19 1.45
CA VAL A 22 -4.03 -4.78 0.41
C VAL A 22 -5.18 -5.78 0.39
N ARG A 23 -6.41 -5.30 0.43
CA ARG A 23 -7.62 -6.14 0.39
C ARG A 23 -8.56 -5.64 -0.70
N PHE A 24 -9.20 -6.57 -1.40
CA PHE A 24 -10.22 -6.27 -2.40
C PHE A 24 -11.56 -6.82 -1.90
N PRO A 25 -12.55 -5.97 -1.59
CA PRO A 25 -13.89 -6.45 -1.28
C PRO A 25 -14.55 -7.07 -2.54
N GLY A 26 -15.30 -8.15 -2.35
CA GLY A 26 -16.03 -8.87 -3.41
C GLY A 26 -15.47 -10.25 -3.74
N THR A 27 -16.17 -10.99 -4.61
CA THR A 27 -15.79 -12.32 -5.12
C THR A 27 -15.01 -12.22 -6.44
N GLY A 28 -14.42 -13.34 -6.86
CA GLY A 28 -13.68 -13.48 -8.12
C GLY A 28 -12.16 -13.33 -7.97
N GLU A 29 -11.45 -14.18 -8.71
CA GLU A 29 -9.99 -14.17 -8.76
C GLU A 29 -9.44 -12.84 -9.30
N ARG A 30 -8.33 -12.38 -8.73
CA ARG A 30 -7.74 -11.08 -9.08
C ARG A 30 -6.24 -11.17 -9.22
N GLU A 31 -5.77 -10.57 -10.31
CA GLU A 31 -4.38 -10.18 -10.41
C GLU A 31 -4.20 -8.81 -9.76
N SER A 32 -3.18 -8.66 -8.92
CA SER A 32 -2.80 -7.37 -8.36
C SER A 32 -1.29 -7.18 -8.31
N LEU A 33 -0.86 -5.99 -8.72
CA LEU A 33 0.52 -5.53 -8.62
C LEU A 33 0.53 -4.28 -7.76
N SER A 34 1.19 -4.37 -6.60
CA SER A 34 1.38 -3.27 -5.67
C SER A 34 2.86 -2.86 -5.67
N HIS A 35 3.11 -1.56 -5.67
CA HIS A 35 4.46 -1.01 -5.60
C HIS A 35 4.47 0.30 -4.81
N SER A 36 5.47 0.46 -3.95
CA SER A 36 5.75 1.71 -3.24
C SER A 36 7.15 2.21 -3.58
N HIS A 37 7.26 3.47 -3.97
CA HIS A 37 8.52 4.19 -3.96
C HIS A 37 8.57 5.04 -2.69
N ARG A 38 9.70 4.99 -1.98
CA ARG A 38 9.86 5.65 -0.68
C ARG A 38 11.13 6.49 -0.70
N ASP A 39 10.96 7.78 -0.41
CA ASP A 39 12.06 8.71 -0.20
C ASP A 39 12.20 8.99 1.31
N HIS A 40 13.44 8.94 1.79
CA HIS A 40 13.82 9.07 3.21
C HIS A 40 13.12 8.12 4.18
N LEU A 41 12.53 7.03 3.68
CA LEU A 41 11.93 5.98 4.49
C LEU A 41 12.39 4.61 3.99
N PRO A 42 13.08 3.82 4.82
CA PRO A 42 13.53 2.48 4.44
C PRO A 42 12.36 1.51 4.25
N GLU A 43 12.64 0.38 3.59
CA GLU A 43 11.65 -0.69 3.42
C GLU A 43 11.20 -1.27 4.77
N LYS A 44 12.16 -1.47 5.68
CA LYS A 44 11.92 -1.88 7.08
C LYS A 44 12.10 -0.68 8.01
N VAL A 45 11.05 -0.34 8.73
CA VAL A 45 11.05 0.76 9.70
C VAL A 45 11.29 0.23 11.12
N ALA A 46 11.90 1.05 11.97
CA ALA A 46 12.19 0.71 13.35
C ALA A 46 11.23 1.44 14.30
N PRO A 47 10.68 0.76 15.32
CA PRO A 47 9.92 1.42 16.38
C PRO A 47 10.72 2.52 17.07
N GLY A 48 10.05 3.63 17.39
CA GLY A 48 10.64 4.74 18.15
C GLY A 48 11.61 5.64 17.38
N ARG A 49 11.95 5.31 16.13
CA ARG A 49 12.80 6.15 15.27
C ARG A 49 11.99 7.27 14.63
N ASP A 50 12.55 8.48 14.69
CA ASP A 50 12.04 9.63 13.94
C ASP A 50 12.59 9.60 12.51
N TYR A 51 11.69 9.75 11.54
CA TYR A 51 11.96 9.89 10.12
C TYR A 51 11.54 11.29 9.68
N HIS A 52 12.33 11.90 8.80
CA HIS A 52 12.13 13.28 8.38
C HIS A 52 12.01 13.37 6.86
N ASP A 53 11.24 14.35 6.39
CA ASP A 53 11.04 14.65 4.97
C ASP A 53 10.66 13.41 4.14
N VAL A 54 9.71 12.65 4.69
CA VAL A 54 9.26 11.37 4.13
C VAL A 54 8.27 11.61 3.01
N THR A 55 8.51 10.97 1.87
CA THR A 55 7.53 10.83 0.80
C THR A 55 7.34 9.35 0.46
N VAL A 56 6.08 8.92 0.36
CA VAL A 56 5.73 7.58 -0.10
C VAL A 56 4.76 7.70 -1.26
N ASP A 57 5.21 7.28 -2.44
CA ASP A 57 4.38 7.15 -3.63
C ASP A 57 3.93 5.71 -3.81
N TYR A 58 2.63 5.50 -3.68
CA TYR A 58 2.01 4.20 -3.78
C TYR A 58 1.26 4.03 -5.10
N ARG A 59 1.42 2.86 -5.73
CA ARG A 59 0.76 2.48 -6.97
C ARG A 59 0.19 1.07 -6.84
N LEU A 60 -1.09 0.94 -7.15
CA LEU A 60 -1.77 -0.34 -7.22
C LEU A 60 -2.42 -0.50 -8.58
N ARG A 61 -2.17 -1.63 -9.24
CA ARG A 61 -2.87 -2.05 -10.45
C ARG A 61 -3.54 -3.38 -10.17
N THR A 62 -4.81 -3.52 -10.58
CA THR A 62 -5.55 -4.76 -10.40
C THR A 62 -6.50 -5.02 -11.56
N ARG A 63 -6.74 -6.31 -11.82
CA ARG A 63 -7.67 -6.80 -12.83
C ARG A 63 -8.41 -8.04 -12.30
N LEU A 64 -9.71 -8.11 -12.57
CA LEU A 64 -10.51 -9.33 -12.37
C LEU A 64 -10.13 -10.38 -13.42
N LEU A 65 -9.87 -11.59 -12.96
CA LEU A 65 -9.61 -12.76 -13.80
C LEU A 65 -10.89 -13.59 -13.85
N GLY A 66 -11.59 -13.56 -14.99
CA GLY A 66 -12.86 -14.26 -15.19
C GLY A 66 -14.11 -13.39 -14.99
N PRO A 67 -15.30 -13.93 -15.32
CA PRO A 67 -16.56 -13.24 -15.08
C PRO A 67 -16.77 -13.08 -13.56
N PRO A 68 -17.43 -11.99 -13.11
CA PRO A 68 -17.79 -11.84 -11.71
C PRO A 68 -18.66 -13.04 -11.30
N ASP A 69 -18.32 -13.67 -10.18
CA ASP A 69 -19.11 -14.76 -9.62
C ASP A 69 -20.52 -14.20 -9.34
N ARG A 70 -21.51 -14.69 -10.08
CA ARG A 70 -22.92 -14.39 -9.82
C ARG A 70 -23.33 -15.23 -8.63
N THR A 71 -23.22 -14.70 -7.43
CA THR A 71 -23.90 -15.30 -6.28
C THR A 71 -25.42 -15.14 -6.49
N PRO A 72 -26.23 -16.22 -6.40
CA PRO A 72 -27.69 -16.15 -6.49
C PRO A 72 -28.33 -15.41 -5.30
#